data_AF-A0A4T0LNL2-F1
#
_entry.id   AF-A0A4T0LNL2-F1
#
_cell.length_a   1.000
_cell.length_b   1.000
_cell.length_c   1.000
_cell.angle_alpha   90.00
_cell.angle_beta   90.00
_cell.angle_gamma   90.00
#
_symmetry.space_group_name_H-M   'P 1'
#
loop_
_entity.id
_entity.type
_entity.pdbx_description
1 polymer ?
#
loop_
_entity_poly.entity_id
_entity_poly.type
_entity_poly.pdbx_seq_one_letter_code
_entity_poly.pdbx_strand_id
1 'polypeptide(L)'
;MRIKIRTPTQKILKFGMTFDAEKTVKNGATVTYGPWNNVESYSIPTSPIEILYEAAGPRLLYESYDRHLELSHWGNAASYRDDIVLRNNGPSLKGHFTRLTHQAQTFLDMLPTNVVTSLEMRLPAKIKEAFYVDQIGNVTTSVFRPSTSSSSVLQVKPRFPLLGGWKYSFSVGFETLLRNVATLRNNGDTKVTVPFSNIPGDVAVEKAETRIILPEGANIIDVILPFKEVELDYETTYTYLDTIGRPTVVIKKLNASDAHNQDVVVIYNLSLLNAIRKPVTVGLTVFLVFLAFSLLRRINTKI
;
A
#
# COMPACT_ATOMS: atom_id res chain seq x y z
N MET A 1 -31.30 -21.41 -15.92
CA MET A 1 -30.09 -20.60 -15.62
C MET A 1 -29.62 -19.88 -16.88
N ARG A 2 -29.27 -18.61 -16.78
CA ARG A 2 -28.65 -17.82 -17.86
C ARG A 2 -27.42 -17.13 -17.29
N ILE A 3 -26.29 -17.22 -17.98
CA ILE A 3 -25.03 -16.61 -17.55
C ILE A 3 -24.68 -15.50 -18.53
N LYS A 4 -24.34 -14.32 -18.01
CA LYS A 4 -23.86 -13.18 -18.81
C LYS A 4 -22.47 -12.82 -18.34
N ILE A 5 -21.51 -12.84 -19.26
CA ILE A 5 -20.12 -12.44 -18.99
C ILE A 5 -19.83 -11.19 -19.81
N ARG A 6 -19.37 -10.13 -19.14
CA ARG A 6 -18.98 -8.88 -19.78
C ARG A 6 -17.46 -8.77 -19.80
N THR A 7 -16.89 -8.63 -20.98
CA THR A 7 -15.45 -8.38 -21.18
C THR A 7 -15.15 -6.88 -21.17
N PRO A 8 -13.91 -6.46 -20.85
CA PRO A 8 -13.51 -5.05 -20.89
C PRO A 8 -13.60 -4.43 -22.29
N THR A 9 -13.37 -5.23 -23.34
CA THR A 9 -13.42 -4.80 -24.74
C THR A 9 -14.42 -5.63 -25.54
N GLN A 10 -14.87 -5.09 -26.68
CA GLN A 10 -15.78 -5.80 -27.62
C GLN A 10 -15.05 -6.84 -28.50
N LYS A 11 -13.72 -6.79 -28.51
CA LYS A 11 -12.86 -7.68 -29.29
C LYS A 11 -12.67 -9.00 -28.55
N ILE A 12 -13.61 -9.90 -28.80
CA ILE A 12 -13.59 -11.27 -28.32
C ILE A 12 -13.16 -12.16 -29.50
N LEU A 13 -12.00 -12.81 -29.37
CA LEU A 13 -11.37 -13.63 -30.40
C LEU A 13 -11.90 -15.07 -30.38
N LYS A 14 -12.05 -15.63 -29.17
CA LYS A 14 -12.61 -16.97 -28.95
C LYS A 14 -13.60 -16.87 -27.80
N PHE A 15 -14.79 -17.40 -28.01
CA PHE A 15 -15.77 -17.62 -26.96
C PHE A 15 -16.40 -18.97 -27.28
N GLY A 16 -16.42 -19.88 -26.31
CA GLY A 16 -16.94 -21.21 -26.55
C GLY A 16 -17.28 -21.92 -25.24
N MET A 17 -18.36 -22.68 -25.30
CA MET A 17 -18.54 -23.84 -24.44
C MET A 17 -18.39 -25.06 -25.34
N THR A 18 -17.65 -26.07 -24.90
CA THR A 18 -17.46 -27.33 -25.63
C THR A 18 -18.78 -28.10 -25.83
N PHE A 19 -19.84 -27.75 -25.09
CA PHE A 19 -21.05 -28.57 -24.98
C PHE A 19 -22.32 -28.00 -25.64
N ASP A 20 -22.42 -26.70 -25.97
CA ASP A 20 -23.69 -26.14 -26.48
C ASP A 20 -23.50 -24.78 -27.20
N ALA A 21 -22.80 -24.80 -28.36
CA ALA A 21 -22.51 -23.59 -29.13
C ALA A 21 -23.78 -22.85 -29.60
N GLU A 22 -24.87 -23.58 -29.83
CA GLU A 22 -26.16 -23.04 -30.31
C GLU A 22 -26.83 -22.08 -29.30
N LYS A 23 -26.51 -22.21 -28.01
CA LYS A 23 -27.06 -21.36 -26.94
C LYS A 23 -26.09 -20.25 -26.50
N THR A 24 -25.13 -19.90 -27.36
CA THR A 24 -24.18 -18.82 -27.10
C THR A 24 -24.48 -17.62 -27.99
N VAL A 25 -24.74 -16.46 -27.37
CA VAL A 25 -25.02 -15.21 -28.09
C VAL A 25 -24.05 -14.14 -27.64
N LYS A 26 -23.24 -13.66 -28.59
CA LYS A 26 -22.38 -12.49 -28.39
C LYS A 26 -23.15 -11.22 -28.76
N ASN A 27 -23.21 -10.27 -27.84
CA ASN A 27 -23.70 -8.91 -28.09
C ASN A 27 -22.66 -7.89 -27.61
N GLY A 28 -21.91 -7.31 -28.56
CA GLY A 28 -20.82 -6.39 -28.25
C GLY A 28 -19.75 -7.02 -27.35
N ALA A 29 -19.56 -6.44 -26.16
CA ALA A 29 -18.64 -6.92 -25.12
C ALA A 29 -19.28 -7.93 -24.14
N THR A 30 -20.53 -8.34 -24.35
CA THR A 30 -21.21 -9.29 -23.47
C THR A 30 -21.46 -10.60 -24.21
N VAL A 31 -21.03 -11.71 -23.62
CA VAL A 31 -21.34 -13.06 -24.07
C VAL A 31 -22.41 -13.64 -23.14
N THR A 32 -23.53 -14.04 -23.71
CA THR A 32 -24.63 -14.67 -22.98
C THR A 32 -24.64 -16.16 -23.30
N TYR A 33 -24.68 -16.99 -22.26
CA TYR A 33 -24.79 -18.43 -22.36
C TYR A 33 -26.15 -18.91 -21.81
N GLY A 34 -26.75 -19.88 -22.49
CA GLY A 34 -28.05 -20.44 -22.16
C GLY A 34 -29.22 -19.71 -22.85
N PRO A 35 -30.47 -19.98 -22.45
CA PRO A 35 -30.89 -20.51 -21.16
C PRO A 35 -30.83 -22.04 -21.04
N TRP A 36 -30.38 -22.54 -19.88
CA TRP A 36 -30.49 -23.95 -19.51
C TRP A 36 -31.68 -24.17 -18.57
N ASN A 37 -32.48 -25.18 -18.86
CA ASN A 37 -33.66 -25.56 -18.07
C ASN A 37 -33.40 -26.91 -17.40
N ASN A 38 -34.00 -27.12 -16.22
CA ASN A 38 -33.97 -28.39 -15.48
C ASN A 38 -32.55 -28.92 -15.19
N VAL A 39 -31.67 -28.06 -14.66
CA VAL A 39 -30.30 -28.40 -14.27
C VAL A 39 -30.35 -29.16 -12.93
N GLU A 40 -29.68 -30.31 -12.84
CA GLU A 40 -29.62 -31.11 -11.60
C GLU A 40 -28.95 -30.33 -10.46
N SER A 41 -29.32 -30.68 -9.22
CA SER A 41 -28.72 -30.08 -8.03
C SER A 41 -27.24 -30.47 -7.94
N TYR A 42 -26.36 -29.51 -7.67
CA TYR A 42 -24.89 -29.69 -7.60
C TYR A 42 -24.24 -30.21 -8.90
N SER A 43 -24.84 -30.00 -10.06
CA SER A 43 -24.18 -30.32 -11.33
C SER A 43 -22.97 -29.41 -11.55
N ILE A 44 -21.76 -29.96 -11.47
CA ILE A 44 -20.54 -29.25 -11.86
C ILE A 44 -20.37 -29.46 -13.37
N PRO A 45 -20.37 -28.39 -14.19
CA PRO A 45 -20.20 -28.54 -15.63
C PRO A 45 -18.84 -29.16 -15.96
N THR A 46 -18.85 -30.20 -16.80
CA THR A 46 -17.65 -30.98 -17.17
C THR A 46 -16.63 -30.18 -17.99
N SER A 47 -17.07 -29.12 -18.67
CA SER A 47 -16.19 -28.24 -19.47
C SER A 47 -16.22 -26.80 -18.94
N PRO A 48 -15.06 -26.15 -18.71
CA PRO A 48 -15.02 -24.75 -18.32
C PRO A 48 -15.48 -23.84 -19.46
N ILE A 49 -15.96 -22.64 -19.10
CA ILE A 49 -16.20 -21.57 -20.06
C ILE A 49 -14.87 -20.87 -20.32
N GLU A 50 -14.38 -20.94 -21.56
CA GLU A 50 -13.15 -20.24 -21.98
C GLU A 50 -13.49 -19.08 -22.89
N ILE A 51 -12.97 -17.89 -22.54
CA ILE A 51 -13.13 -16.68 -23.34
C ILE A 51 -11.77 -16.03 -23.54
N LEU A 52 -11.37 -15.89 -24.80
CA LEU A 52 -10.20 -15.13 -25.22
C LEU A 52 -10.65 -13.77 -25.74
N TYR A 53 -10.26 -12.72 -25.05
CA TYR A 53 -10.59 -11.34 -25.39
C TYR A 53 -9.35 -10.44 -25.32
N GLU A 54 -9.39 -9.32 -26.04
CA GLU A 54 -8.35 -8.31 -25.97
C GLU A 54 -8.47 -7.53 -24.65
N ALA A 55 -7.42 -7.57 -23.84
CA ALA A 55 -7.32 -6.84 -22.58
C ALA A 55 -6.30 -5.71 -22.74
N ALA A 56 -6.77 -4.51 -23.08
CA ALA A 56 -5.91 -3.32 -23.14
C ALA A 56 -5.44 -2.92 -21.73
N GLY A 57 -4.26 -2.30 -21.66
CA GLY A 57 -3.67 -1.79 -20.44
C GLY A 57 -2.70 -2.76 -19.74
N PRO A 58 -1.88 -2.24 -18.83
CA PRO A 58 -0.97 -3.05 -18.03
C PRO A 58 -1.75 -3.91 -17.01
N ARG A 59 -1.17 -5.03 -16.59
CA ARG A 59 -1.74 -5.86 -15.52
C ARG A 59 -0.84 -5.76 -14.31
N LEU A 60 -1.14 -4.80 -13.43
CA LEU A 60 -0.30 -4.52 -12.28
C LEU A 60 -0.68 -5.42 -11.11
N LEU A 61 0.34 -5.88 -10.42
CA LEU A 61 0.26 -6.73 -9.24
C LEU A 61 1.27 -6.19 -8.22
N TYR A 62 0.82 -5.91 -7.01
CA TYR A 62 1.76 -5.73 -5.90
C TYR A 62 2.06 -7.10 -5.31
N GLU A 63 3.29 -7.57 -5.49
CA GLU A 63 3.73 -8.82 -4.87
C GLU A 63 3.85 -8.64 -3.35
N SER A 64 4.41 -7.50 -2.92
CA SER A 64 4.41 -7.07 -1.51
C SER A 64 3.97 -5.62 -1.40
N TYR A 65 3.15 -5.35 -0.39
CA TYR A 65 2.73 -4.03 0.03
C TYR A 65 2.93 -3.93 1.54
N ASP A 66 4.01 -3.25 1.96
CA ASP A 66 4.38 -3.06 3.35
C ASP A 66 4.18 -1.59 3.75
N ARG A 67 3.12 -1.31 4.50
CA ARG A 67 2.83 0.03 5.01
C ARG A 67 3.33 0.18 6.43
N HIS A 68 4.11 1.23 6.67
CA HIS A 68 4.51 1.71 7.97
C HIS A 68 3.82 3.04 8.26
N LEU A 69 3.08 3.09 9.36
CA LEU A 69 2.50 4.30 9.90
C LEU A 69 3.12 4.59 11.25
N GLU A 70 3.88 5.67 11.37
CA GLU A 70 4.42 6.14 12.64
C GLU A 70 3.60 7.33 13.16
N LEU A 71 3.15 7.20 14.41
CA LEU A 71 2.49 8.28 15.13
C LEU A 71 3.45 9.01 16.06
N SER A 72 3.49 10.33 15.95
CA SER A 72 4.31 11.19 16.80
C SER A 72 3.48 12.29 17.44
N HIS A 73 3.32 12.21 18.77
CA HIS A 73 2.67 13.27 19.56
C HIS A 73 3.55 14.52 19.65
N TRP A 74 4.86 14.34 19.83
CA TRP A 74 5.83 15.45 19.88
C TRP A 74 5.96 16.18 18.55
N GLY A 75 5.93 15.44 17.43
CA GLY A 75 5.98 16.01 16.08
C GLY A 75 4.63 16.50 15.56
N ASN A 76 3.52 16.20 16.26
CA ASN A 76 2.14 16.41 15.78
C ASN A 76 1.92 15.84 14.37
N ALA A 77 2.49 14.66 14.12
CA ALA A 77 2.62 14.08 12.79
C ALA A 77 2.18 12.61 12.79
N ALA A 78 1.59 12.22 11.67
CA ALA A 78 1.36 10.84 11.28
C ALA A 78 2.08 10.62 9.95
N SER A 79 3.19 9.88 10.02
CA SER A 79 4.11 9.68 8.91
C SER A 79 3.84 8.31 8.29
N TYR A 80 3.52 8.29 7.01
CA TYR A 80 3.25 7.09 6.23
C TYR A 80 4.43 6.76 5.33
N ARG A 81 4.75 5.48 5.22
CA ARG A 81 5.71 4.93 4.27
C ARG A 81 5.17 3.61 3.73
N ASP A 82 4.90 3.56 2.44
CA ASP A 82 4.48 2.37 1.72
C ASP A 82 5.69 1.86 0.93
N ASP A 83 6.22 0.70 1.31
CA ASP A 83 7.24 -0.05 0.57
C ASP A 83 6.53 -1.05 -0.35
N ILE A 84 6.72 -0.91 -1.66
CA ILE A 84 5.92 -1.59 -2.68
C ILE A 84 6.84 -2.35 -3.64
N VAL A 85 6.55 -3.64 -3.84
CA VAL A 85 7.13 -4.45 -4.92
C VAL A 85 6.09 -4.61 -6.02
N LEU A 86 6.17 -3.76 -7.04
CA LEU A 86 5.26 -3.76 -8.16
C LEU A 86 5.77 -4.68 -9.27
N ARG A 87 4.90 -5.52 -9.81
CA ARG A 87 5.14 -6.33 -11.00
C ARG A 87 4.10 -6.01 -12.08
N ASN A 88 4.55 -5.91 -13.32
CA ASN A 88 3.65 -5.98 -14.46
C ASN A 88 3.43 -7.45 -14.83
N ASN A 89 2.31 -8.02 -14.41
CA ASN A 89 1.89 -9.38 -14.72
C ASN A 89 1.26 -9.53 -16.12
N GLY A 90 1.40 -8.52 -16.98
CA GLY A 90 0.99 -8.59 -18.38
C GLY A 90 1.90 -9.49 -19.22
N PRO A 91 1.59 -9.65 -20.53
CA PRO A 91 2.38 -10.47 -21.44
C PRO A 91 3.86 -10.08 -21.45
N SER A 92 4.74 -11.05 -21.23
CA SER A 92 6.18 -10.83 -21.21
C SER A 92 6.72 -10.39 -22.56
N LEU A 93 7.73 -9.53 -22.56
CA LEU A 93 8.43 -9.14 -23.78
C LEU A 93 9.10 -10.37 -24.43
N LYS A 94 8.84 -10.59 -25.72
CA LYS A 94 9.59 -11.57 -26.52
C LYS A 94 10.83 -10.91 -27.10
N GLY A 95 12.00 -11.53 -26.90
CA GLY A 95 13.28 -11.01 -27.38
C GLY A 95 13.88 -9.98 -26.42
N HIS A 96 14.54 -8.95 -26.95
CA HIS A 96 15.28 -7.97 -26.17
C HIS A 96 14.59 -6.61 -26.17
N PHE A 97 14.78 -5.85 -25.08
CA PHE A 97 14.37 -4.46 -25.02
C PHE A 97 15.38 -3.58 -25.76
N THR A 98 14.91 -2.77 -26.70
CA THR A 98 15.73 -1.80 -27.42
C THR A 98 15.24 -0.38 -27.15
N ARG A 99 16.09 0.45 -26.54
CA ARG A 99 15.75 1.84 -26.19
C ARG A 99 15.34 2.67 -27.41
N LEU A 100 16.02 2.48 -28.54
CA LEU A 100 15.70 3.17 -29.81
C LEU A 100 14.25 2.88 -30.25
N THR A 101 13.83 1.61 -30.23
CA THR A 101 12.47 1.22 -30.61
C THR A 101 11.43 1.81 -29.65
N HIS A 102 11.69 1.77 -28.35
CA HIS A 102 10.81 2.37 -27.35
C HIS A 102 10.69 3.88 -27.55
N GLN A 103 11.80 4.58 -27.81
CA GLN A 103 11.78 6.02 -28.05
C GLN A 103 11.04 6.38 -29.34
N ALA A 104 11.26 5.64 -30.42
CA ALA A 104 10.53 5.82 -31.68
C ALA A 104 9.02 5.61 -31.49
N GLN A 105 8.63 4.55 -30.77
CA GLN A 105 7.23 4.27 -30.43
C GLN A 105 6.62 5.35 -29.54
N THR A 106 7.40 5.88 -28.59
CA THR A 106 6.95 6.98 -27.72
C THR A 106 6.73 8.26 -28.55
N PHE A 107 7.64 8.57 -29.47
CA PHE A 107 7.54 9.76 -30.33
C PHE A 107 6.36 9.69 -31.31
N LEU A 108 6.06 8.49 -31.81
CA LEU A 108 4.93 8.26 -32.72
C LEU A 108 3.59 8.01 -32.00
N ASP A 109 3.56 8.08 -30.66
CA ASP A 109 2.40 7.70 -29.83
C ASP A 109 1.87 6.28 -30.12
N MET A 110 2.78 5.36 -30.47
CA MET A 110 2.52 3.94 -30.76
C MET A 110 3.03 3.01 -29.65
N LEU A 111 3.18 3.52 -28.43
CA LEU A 111 3.57 2.71 -27.28
C LEU A 111 2.52 1.63 -27.00
N PRO A 112 2.94 0.36 -26.83
CA PRO A 112 2.02 -0.70 -26.44
C PRO A 112 1.34 -0.38 -25.11
N THR A 113 0.03 -0.59 -25.04
CA THR A 113 -0.79 -0.24 -23.86
C THR A 113 -0.45 -1.04 -22.60
N ASN A 114 0.25 -2.16 -22.74
CA ASN A 114 0.69 -3.01 -21.63
C ASN A 114 1.97 -2.50 -20.94
N VAL A 115 2.64 -1.46 -21.48
CA VAL A 115 3.85 -0.89 -20.89
C VAL A 115 3.47 0.23 -19.93
N VAL A 116 4.04 0.19 -18.72
CA VAL A 116 3.86 1.28 -17.74
C VAL A 116 5.03 2.24 -17.77
N THR A 117 4.73 3.50 -18.06
CA THR A 117 5.69 4.62 -18.09
C THR A 117 5.51 5.58 -16.92
N SER A 118 4.31 5.64 -16.35
CA SER A 118 3.96 6.44 -15.18
C SER A 118 2.87 5.77 -14.37
N LEU A 119 2.91 5.96 -13.06
CA LEU A 119 1.90 5.52 -12.11
C LEU A 119 1.29 6.74 -11.44
N GLU A 120 -0.01 6.69 -11.20
CA GLU A 120 -0.72 7.71 -10.44
C GLU A 120 -1.18 7.12 -9.11
N MET A 121 -0.73 7.72 -8.01
CA MET A 121 -1.13 7.36 -6.67
C MET A 121 -2.00 8.47 -6.09
N ARG A 122 -3.20 8.12 -5.62
CA ARG A 122 -4.06 9.04 -4.89
C ARG A 122 -3.69 8.96 -3.42
N LEU A 123 -3.33 10.07 -2.82
CA LEU A 123 -3.00 10.18 -1.41
C LEU A 123 -4.13 10.94 -0.69
N PRO A 124 -4.23 10.82 0.65
CA PRO A 124 -5.17 11.62 1.43
C PRO A 124 -5.09 13.13 1.16
N ALA A 125 -6.16 13.85 1.51
CA ALA A 125 -6.17 15.30 1.49
C ALA A 125 -5.24 15.87 2.57
N LYS A 126 -4.90 17.17 2.47
CA LYS A 126 -4.18 17.94 3.50
C LYS A 126 -2.77 17.41 3.80
N ILE A 127 -2.15 16.78 2.82
CA ILE A 127 -0.74 16.40 2.84
C ILE A 127 0.09 17.58 2.31
N LYS A 128 1.18 17.91 3.00
CA LYS A 128 2.08 19.00 2.59
C LYS A 128 3.14 18.53 1.62
N GLU A 129 3.71 17.36 1.89
CA GLU A 129 4.82 16.80 1.13
C GLU A 129 4.71 15.28 1.02
N ALA A 130 5.30 14.76 -0.05
CA ALA A 130 5.44 13.34 -0.32
C ALA A 130 6.83 13.10 -0.92
N PHE A 131 7.42 11.95 -0.61
CA PHE A 131 8.67 11.50 -1.18
C PHE A 131 8.47 10.22 -1.98
N TYR A 132 9.36 10.01 -2.94
CA TYR A 132 9.39 8.82 -3.78
C TYR A 132 10.84 8.39 -3.96
N VAL A 133 11.17 7.20 -3.48
CA VAL A 133 12.52 6.67 -3.47
C VAL A 133 12.52 5.22 -3.96
N ASP A 134 13.65 4.81 -4.52
CA ASP A 134 13.94 3.43 -4.90
C ASP A 134 14.93 2.85 -3.89
N GLN A 135 15.25 1.56 -3.98
CA GLN A 135 16.27 0.90 -3.16
C GLN A 135 17.65 1.55 -3.29
N ILE A 136 17.94 2.13 -4.47
CA ILE A 136 19.21 2.81 -4.77
C ILE A 136 19.07 4.34 -4.60
N GLY A 137 18.13 4.78 -3.77
CA GLY A 137 17.96 6.18 -3.40
C GLY A 137 16.94 6.94 -4.24
N ASN A 138 17.02 8.27 -4.18
CA ASN A 138 15.97 9.16 -4.66
C ASN A 138 15.67 8.99 -6.15
N VAL A 139 14.40 9.18 -6.52
CA VAL A 139 13.95 9.22 -7.92
C VAL A 139 13.26 10.55 -8.15
N THR A 140 13.90 11.42 -8.94
CA THR A 140 13.44 12.80 -9.14
C THR A 140 12.26 12.91 -10.11
N THR A 141 11.91 11.84 -10.81
CA THR A 141 10.83 11.81 -11.80
C THR A 141 9.46 11.58 -11.14
N SER A 142 9.08 12.48 -10.25
CA SER A 142 7.77 12.52 -9.59
C SER A 142 7.16 13.91 -9.59
N VAL A 143 5.84 14.00 -9.67
CA VAL A 143 5.08 15.26 -9.57
C VAL A 143 4.01 15.08 -8.51
N PHE A 144 4.13 15.84 -7.42
CA PHE A 144 3.13 15.88 -6.36
C PHE A 144 2.20 17.08 -6.56
N ARG A 145 0.89 16.82 -6.56
CA ARG A 145 -0.18 17.82 -6.63
C ARG A 145 -0.99 17.77 -5.33
N PRO A 146 -0.66 18.60 -4.32
CA PRO A 146 -1.38 18.62 -3.07
C PRO A 146 -2.81 19.14 -3.25
N SER A 147 -3.75 18.60 -2.48
CA SER A 147 -5.12 19.10 -2.39
C SER A 147 -5.58 19.20 -0.95
N THR A 148 -6.33 20.25 -0.62
CA THR A 148 -6.86 20.51 0.72
C THR A 148 -8.25 19.93 0.95
N SER A 149 -9.07 19.87 -0.10
CA SER A 149 -10.47 19.42 -0.06
C SER A 149 -10.66 18.02 -0.63
N SER A 150 -9.86 17.63 -1.62
CA SER A 150 -9.91 16.32 -2.28
C SER A 150 -8.62 15.53 -2.05
N SER A 151 -8.55 14.31 -2.59
CA SER A 151 -7.33 13.50 -2.57
C SER A 151 -6.18 14.22 -3.28
N SER A 152 -5.01 14.24 -2.65
CA SER A 152 -3.77 14.70 -3.30
C SER A 152 -3.34 13.66 -4.34
N VAL A 153 -2.64 14.08 -5.39
CA VAL A 153 -2.20 13.17 -6.46
C VAL A 153 -0.68 13.17 -6.55
N LEU A 154 -0.07 11.99 -6.45
CA LEU A 154 1.34 11.78 -6.68
C LEU A 154 1.52 10.99 -7.98
N GLN A 155 2.05 11.63 -9.01
CA GLN A 155 2.43 10.97 -10.25
C GLN A 155 3.90 10.57 -10.16
N VAL A 156 4.20 9.28 -10.23
CA VAL A 156 5.56 8.75 -10.18
C VAL A 156 5.93 8.10 -11.50
N LYS A 157 7.16 8.31 -11.96
CA LYS A 157 7.71 7.60 -13.11
C LYS A 157 8.85 6.71 -12.63
N PRO A 158 8.76 5.38 -12.81
CA PRO A 158 9.86 4.47 -12.56
C PRO A 158 11.10 4.83 -13.39
N ARG A 159 12.29 4.39 -12.94
CA ARG A 159 13.58 4.64 -13.65
C ARG A 159 13.62 4.03 -15.05
N PHE A 160 12.82 2.99 -15.29
CA PHE A 160 12.70 2.29 -16.56
C PHE A 160 11.23 1.95 -16.83
N PRO A 161 10.81 1.84 -18.11
CA PRO A 161 9.46 1.41 -18.43
C PRO A 161 9.23 -0.02 -17.93
N LEU A 162 8.08 -0.25 -17.30
CA LEU A 162 7.69 -1.54 -16.76
C LEU A 162 6.98 -2.36 -17.85
N LEU A 163 7.73 -3.19 -18.56
CA LEU A 163 7.19 -4.18 -19.50
C LEU A 163 6.66 -5.41 -18.77
N GLY A 164 5.89 -6.25 -19.46
CA GLY A 164 5.35 -7.47 -18.87
C GLY A 164 6.45 -8.41 -18.36
N GLY A 165 6.22 -8.96 -17.17
CA GLY A 165 7.17 -9.76 -16.39
C GLY A 165 8.14 -8.96 -15.54
N TRP A 166 8.27 -7.64 -15.73
CA TRP A 166 9.26 -6.84 -15.00
C TRP A 166 8.75 -6.43 -13.62
N LYS A 167 9.69 -6.30 -12.68
CA LYS A 167 9.45 -5.88 -11.30
C LYS A 167 10.12 -4.55 -11.02
N TYR A 168 9.51 -3.75 -10.16
CA TYR A 168 10.05 -2.49 -9.68
C TYR A 168 9.71 -2.33 -8.21
N SER A 169 10.74 -2.16 -7.38
CA SER A 169 10.59 -1.97 -5.93
C SER A 169 10.81 -0.51 -5.61
N PHE A 170 9.88 0.12 -4.91
CA PHE A 170 9.98 1.53 -4.57
C PHE A 170 9.22 1.83 -3.28
N SER A 171 9.53 2.96 -2.68
CA SER A 171 8.89 3.44 -1.47
C SER A 171 8.28 4.81 -1.72
N VAL A 172 7.04 4.97 -1.29
CA VAL A 172 6.36 6.27 -1.28
C VAL A 172 6.00 6.58 0.16
N GLY A 173 6.32 7.79 0.60
CA GLY A 173 5.88 8.24 1.91
C GLY A 173 5.37 9.66 1.88
N PHE A 174 4.58 9.99 2.89
CA PHE A 174 3.94 11.28 3.04
C PHE A 174 3.60 11.51 4.50
N GLU A 175 3.42 12.77 4.86
CA GLU A 175 3.06 13.14 6.23
C GLU A 175 1.73 13.89 6.27
N THR A 176 0.93 13.58 7.29
CA THR A 176 -0.26 14.34 7.64
C THR A 176 -0.23 14.73 9.11
N LEU A 177 -0.99 15.74 9.47
CA LEU A 177 -1.07 16.19 10.85
C LEU A 177 -1.80 15.16 11.70
N LEU A 178 -1.34 14.94 12.93
CA LEU A 178 -1.90 13.92 13.82
C LEU A 178 -3.41 14.10 14.05
N ARG A 179 -3.87 15.35 14.16
CA ARG A 179 -5.31 15.69 14.29
C ARG A 179 -6.21 15.20 13.15
N ASN A 180 -5.64 14.89 11.98
CA ASN A 180 -6.42 14.40 10.84
C ASN A 180 -6.74 12.91 10.98
N VAL A 181 -5.98 12.18 11.79
CA VAL A 181 -6.09 10.71 11.94
C VAL A 181 -6.41 10.30 13.39
N ALA A 182 -6.09 11.15 14.37
CA ALA A 182 -6.24 10.89 15.78
C ALA A 182 -7.24 11.85 16.43
N THR A 183 -8.06 11.31 17.32
CA THR A 183 -9.05 12.06 18.11
C THR A 183 -8.94 11.66 19.57
N LEU A 184 -9.01 12.65 20.47
CA LEU A 184 -9.01 12.41 21.91
C LEU A 184 -10.44 12.13 22.38
N ARG A 185 -10.62 11.06 23.15
CA ARG A 185 -11.89 10.72 23.81
C ARG A 185 -11.98 11.40 25.18
N ASN A 186 -13.20 11.60 25.66
CA ASN A 186 -13.46 12.23 26.98
C ASN A 186 -12.74 11.53 28.15
N ASN A 187 -12.46 10.24 28.03
CA ASN A 187 -11.81 9.43 29.06
C ASN A 187 -10.27 9.57 29.07
N GLY A 188 -9.68 10.36 28.16
CA GLY A 188 -8.23 10.50 28.00
C GLY A 188 -7.60 9.53 26.99
N ASP A 189 -8.37 8.58 26.46
CA ASP A 189 -7.89 7.65 25.44
C ASP A 189 -7.81 8.32 24.05
N THR A 190 -6.82 7.93 23.26
CA THR A 190 -6.67 8.39 21.88
C THR A 190 -7.20 7.34 20.92
N LYS A 191 -8.15 7.73 20.07
CA LYS A 191 -8.67 6.91 18.97
C LYS A 191 -7.98 7.34 17.68
N VAL A 192 -7.30 6.40 17.03
CA VAL A 192 -6.68 6.59 15.71
C VAL A 192 -7.47 5.83 14.67
N THR A 193 -7.78 6.49 13.56
CA THR A 193 -8.51 5.91 12.42
C THR A 193 -7.68 6.12 11.16
N VAL A 194 -7.24 5.01 10.57
CA VAL A 194 -6.30 5.04 9.44
C VAL A 194 -6.63 3.96 8.43
N PRO A 195 -6.48 4.25 7.12
CA PRO A 195 -6.76 3.26 6.09
C PRO A 195 -5.73 2.13 6.15
N PHE A 196 -6.20 0.88 6.11
CA PHE A 196 -5.33 -0.30 6.03
C PHE A 196 -4.35 -0.15 4.87
N SER A 197 -4.83 0.18 3.69
CA SER A 197 -3.99 0.29 2.50
C SER A 197 -4.37 1.49 1.63
N ASN A 198 -3.52 1.81 0.65
CA ASN A 198 -3.80 2.78 -0.40
C ASN A 198 -3.53 2.18 -1.77
N ILE A 199 -4.16 1.03 -2.01
CA ILE A 199 -4.02 0.27 -3.24
C ILE A 199 -4.80 0.99 -4.36
N PRO A 200 -4.19 1.26 -5.53
CA PRO A 200 -4.93 1.81 -6.65
C PRO A 200 -6.05 0.88 -7.11
N GLY A 201 -7.08 1.43 -7.76
CA GLY A 201 -8.14 0.61 -8.36
C GLY A 201 -7.56 -0.34 -9.43
N ASP A 202 -8.15 -1.53 -9.54
CA ASP A 202 -7.74 -2.60 -10.49
C ASP A 202 -6.30 -3.14 -10.28
N VAL A 203 -5.77 -3.04 -9.06
CA VAL A 203 -4.50 -3.66 -8.66
C VAL A 203 -4.75 -4.72 -7.60
N ALA A 204 -4.32 -5.94 -7.88
CA ALA A 204 -4.31 -7.02 -6.90
C ALA A 204 -3.04 -6.97 -6.06
N VAL A 205 -3.13 -7.43 -4.82
CA VAL A 205 -2.00 -7.49 -3.89
C VAL A 205 -1.89 -8.90 -3.30
N GLU A 206 -0.75 -9.56 -3.48
CA GLU A 206 -0.55 -10.93 -2.97
C GLU A 206 -0.38 -10.92 -1.45
N LYS A 207 0.54 -10.10 -0.94
CA LYS A 207 0.79 -9.90 0.49
C LYS A 207 0.69 -8.42 0.84
N ALA A 208 -0.28 -8.08 1.70
CA ALA A 208 -0.44 -6.75 2.28
C ALA A 208 -0.18 -6.80 3.78
N GLU A 209 0.71 -5.93 4.26
CA GLU A 209 1.08 -5.83 5.66
C GLU A 209 1.07 -4.36 6.09
N THR A 210 0.39 -4.05 7.18
CA THR A 210 0.28 -2.68 7.72
C THR A 210 0.72 -2.67 9.16
N ARG A 211 1.76 -1.89 9.45
CA ARG A 211 2.33 -1.69 10.78
C ARG A 211 1.94 -0.31 11.29
N ILE A 212 1.13 -0.27 12.34
CA ILE A 212 0.72 0.95 13.03
C ILE A 212 1.59 1.08 14.28
N ILE A 213 2.61 1.93 14.19
CA ILE A 213 3.61 2.19 15.22
C ILE A 213 3.11 3.31 16.11
N LEU A 214 2.78 2.97 17.36
CA LEU A 214 2.25 3.92 18.34
C LEU A 214 3.38 4.69 19.06
N PRO A 215 3.04 5.76 19.81
CA PRO A 215 4.02 6.43 20.65
C PRO A 215 4.61 5.50 21.70
N GLU A 216 5.85 5.77 22.10
CA GLU A 216 6.55 5.01 23.15
C GLU A 216 5.74 5.01 24.46
N GLY A 217 5.57 3.82 25.06
CA GLY A 217 4.81 3.66 26.30
C GLY A 217 3.29 3.85 26.15
N ALA A 218 2.76 3.81 24.93
CA ALA A 218 1.33 3.68 24.71
C ALA A 218 0.83 2.29 25.12
N ASN A 219 -0.33 2.21 25.76
CA ASN A 219 -1.00 0.96 26.08
C ASN A 219 -2.15 0.76 25.11
N ILE A 220 -2.10 -0.30 24.31
CA ILE A 220 -3.16 -0.64 23.36
C ILE A 220 -4.37 -1.16 24.15
N ILE A 221 -5.52 -0.53 23.95
CA ILE A 221 -6.79 -0.92 24.58
C ILE A 221 -7.57 -1.84 23.65
N ASP A 222 -7.74 -1.42 22.40
CA ASP A 222 -8.57 -2.14 21.42
C ASP A 222 -8.14 -1.86 19.97
N VAL A 223 -8.39 -2.83 19.10
CA VAL A 223 -8.11 -2.77 17.66
C VAL A 223 -9.32 -3.28 16.90
N ILE A 224 -9.97 -2.39 16.15
CA ILE A 224 -11.18 -2.69 15.38
C ILE A 224 -10.81 -2.78 13.89
N LEU A 225 -11.03 -3.96 13.33
CA LEU A 225 -10.75 -4.27 11.93
C LEU A 225 -12.06 -4.30 11.10
N PRO A 226 -12.08 -3.71 9.89
CA PRO A 226 -13.30 -3.61 9.08
C PRO A 226 -13.59 -4.84 8.22
N PHE A 227 -12.64 -5.78 8.09
CA PHE A 227 -12.78 -6.99 7.26
C PHE A 227 -12.29 -8.25 7.97
N LYS A 228 -12.74 -9.42 7.49
CA LYS A 228 -12.40 -10.74 8.02
C LYS A 228 -11.14 -11.31 7.35
N GLU A 229 -10.64 -12.42 7.88
CA GLU A 229 -9.47 -13.16 7.37
C GLU A 229 -8.21 -12.30 7.36
N VAL A 230 -7.80 -11.92 8.57
CA VAL A 230 -6.65 -11.06 8.85
C VAL A 230 -5.86 -11.69 9.99
N GLU A 231 -4.55 -11.71 9.85
CA GLU A 231 -3.64 -12.07 10.93
C GLU A 231 -3.24 -10.78 11.66
N LEU A 232 -3.46 -10.75 12.97
CA LEU A 232 -3.17 -9.62 13.84
C LEU A 232 -2.06 -10.00 14.80
N ASP A 233 -0.95 -9.28 14.70
CA ASP A 233 0.23 -9.46 15.53
C ASP A 233 0.58 -8.17 16.29
N TYR A 234 1.37 -8.33 17.36
CA TYR A 234 1.89 -7.23 18.15
C TYR A 234 3.41 -7.32 18.20
N GLU A 235 4.06 -6.24 17.81
CA GLU A 235 5.51 -6.12 17.76
C GLU A 235 5.98 -4.91 18.57
N THR A 236 7.29 -4.83 18.84
CA THR A 236 7.92 -3.64 19.40
C THR A 236 8.92 -3.09 18.41
N THR A 237 8.67 -1.87 17.90
CA THR A 237 9.57 -1.18 16.97
C THR A 237 10.45 -0.19 17.72
N TYR A 238 11.74 -0.17 17.43
CA TYR A 238 12.68 0.79 17.99
C TYR A 238 13.05 1.85 16.95
N THR A 239 12.86 3.11 17.32
CA THR A 239 13.21 4.29 16.52
C THR A 239 14.13 5.22 17.31
N TYR A 240 14.36 6.42 16.78
CA TYR A 240 15.22 7.42 17.43
C TYR A 240 14.68 7.83 18.81
N LEU A 241 15.59 7.88 19.79
CA LEU A 241 15.33 8.31 21.17
C LEU A 241 14.28 7.44 21.90
N ASP A 242 14.06 6.21 21.46
CA ASP A 242 13.24 5.25 22.19
C ASP A 242 14.08 4.51 23.24
N THR A 243 13.52 4.29 24.42
CA THR A 243 14.15 3.55 25.52
C THR A 243 13.55 2.16 25.72
N ILE A 244 12.22 2.07 25.74
CA ILE A 244 11.49 0.81 25.93
C ILE A 244 11.00 0.25 24.60
N GLY A 245 10.88 1.12 23.59
CA GLY A 245 10.37 0.78 22.27
C GLY A 245 8.90 1.17 22.10
N ARG A 246 8.45 1.15 20.86
CA ARG A 246 7.11 1.54 20.45
C ARG A 246 6.24 0.32 20.22
N PRO A 247 5.07 0.24 20.85
CA PRO A 247 4.14 -0.84 20.57
C PRO A 247 3.58 -0.66 19.16
N THR A 248 3.67 -1.73 18.39
CA THR A 248 3.29 -1.74 16.97
C THR A 248 2.22 -2.79 16.76
N VAL A 249 1.10 -2.36 16.18
CA VAL A 249 0.03 -3.26 15.74
C VAL A 249 0.33 -3.66 14.30
N VAL A 250 0.47 -4.95 14.03
CA VAL A 250 0.79 -5.49 12.72
C VAL A 250 -0.41 -6.24 12.18
N ILE A 251 -0.84 -5.86 10.98
CA ILE A 251 -2.04 -6.37 10.34
C ILE A 251 -1.62 -6.97 9.01
N LYS A 252 -1.78 -8.28 8.86
CA LYS A 252 -1.38 -9.03 7.67
C LYS A 252 -2.60 -9.59 6.95
N LYS A 253 -2.63 -9.41 5.63
CA LYS A 253 -3.67 -9.95 4.76
C LYS A 253 -3.07 -10.48 3.46
N LEU A 254 -3.48 -11.69 3.09
CA LEU A 254 -3.22 -12.27 1.78
C LEU A 254 -4.34 -11.92 0.80
N ASN A 255 -4.01 -11.79 -0.48
CA ASN A 255 -4.95 -11.51 -1.57
C ASN A 255 -5.83 -10.28 -1.31
N ALA A 256 -5.18 -9.15 -1.04
CA ALA A 256 -5.85 -7.87 -0.84
C ALA A 256 -6.12 -7.17 -2.19
N SER A 257 -7.02 -6.20 -2.14
CA SER A 257 -7.47 -5.39 -3.29
C SER A 257 -7.89 -4.01 -2.81
N ASP A 258 -8.27 -3.14 -3.73
CA ASP A 258 -8.84 -1.82 -3.44
C ASP A 258 -10.06 -1.85 -2.50
N ALA A 259 -10.84 -2.94 -2.51
CA ALA A 259 -11.95 -3.17 -1.57
C ALA A 259 -11.52 -3.21 -0.09
N HIS A 260 -10.23 -3.45 0.16
CA HIS A 260 -9.63 -3.50 1.49
C HIS A 260 -8.99 -2.17 1.92
N ASN A 261 -9.11 -1.10 1.13
CA ASN A 261 -8.75 0.26 1.52
C ASN A 261 -9.76 0.86 2.51
N GLN A 262 -10.07 0.12 3.58
CA GLN A 262 -11.00 0.50 4.63
C GLN A 262 -10.24 0.93 5.89
N ASP A 263 -10.90 1.74 6.72
CA ASP A 263 -10.29 2.30 7.91
C ASP A 263 -10.20 1.27 9.06
N VAL A 264 -8.99 1.12 9.59
CA VAL A 264 -8.70 0.41 10.82
C VAL A 264 -8.69 1.41 11.96
N VAL A 265 -9.28 1.02 13.10
CA VAL A 265 -9.32 1.85 14.30
C VAL A 265 -8.45 1.23 15.39
N VAL A 266 -7.53 2.01 15.94
CA VAL A 266 -6.72 1.62 17.10
C VAL A 266 -7.00 2.59 18.25
N ILE A 267 -7.34 2.05 19.41
CA ILE A 267 -7.59 2.81 20.63
C ILE A 267 -6.44 2.53 21.60
N TYR A 268 -5.77 3.58 22.06
CA TYR A 268 -4.70 3.44 23.04
C TYR A 268 -4.72 4.56 24.08
N ASN A 269 -4.07 4.30 25.20
CA ASN A 269 -3.84 5.27 26.27
C ASN A 269 -2.36 5.62 26.34
N LEU A 270 -2.04 6.91 26.52
CA LEU A 270 -0.68 7.39 26.74
C LEU A 270 -0.63 8.19 28.05
N SER A 271 0.02 7.64 29.06
CA SER A 271 0.22 8.35 30.33
C SER A 271 1.14 9.56 30.15
N LEU A 272 0.92 10.62 30.94
CA LEU A 272 1.75 11.82 30.90
C LEU A 272 3.23 11.52 31.18
N LEU A 273 3.51 10.60 32.12
CA LEU A 273 4.86 10.16 32.44
C LEU A 273 5.56 9.51 31.24
N ASN A 274 4.84 8.70 30.45
CA ASN A 274 5.39 8.11 29.23
C ASN A 274 5.56 9.17 28.14
N ALA A 275 4.63 10.13 28.02
CA ALA A 275 4.74 11.21 27.04
C ALA A 275 6.00 12.07 27.25
N ILE A 276 6.35 12.40 28.50
CA ILE A 276 7.53 13.21 28.83
C ILE A 276 8.83 12.40 28.98
N ARG A 277 8.77 11.07 28.89
CA ARG A 277 9.93 10.19 29.08
C ARG A 277 11.08 10.55 28.15
N LYS A 278 10.80 10.87 26.87
CA LYS A 278 11.85 11.20 25.88
C LYS A 278 12.70 12.40 26.30
N PRO A 279 12.14 13.59 26.55
CA PRO A 279 12.91 14.72 27.08
C PRO A 279 13.62 14.42 28.40
N VAL A 280 12.97 13.74 29.34
CA VAL A 280 13.56 13.41 30.64
C VAL A 280 14.78 12.51 30.48
N THR A 281 14.69 11.51 29.60
CA THR A 281 15.81 10.59 29.33
C THR A 281 16.98 11.34 28.71
N VAL A 282 16.74 12.18 27.71
CA VAL A 282 17.79 13.00 27.08
C VAL A 282 18.42 13.96 28.10
N GLY A 283 17.61 14.60 28.95
CA GLY A 283 18.11 15.46 30.01
C GLY A 283 18.97 14.70 31.03
N LEU A 284 18.53 13.50 31.43
CA LEU A 284 19.25 12.65 32.37
C LEU A 284 20.57 12.14 31.79
N THR A 285 20.60 11.72 30.52
CA THR A 285 21.85 11.24 29.89
C THR A 285 22.88 12.36 29.80
N VAL A 286 22.47 13.55 29.36
CA VAL A 286 23.34 14.74 29.33
C VAL A 286 23.83 15.11 30.74
N PHE A 287 22.95 15.10 31.73
CA PHE A 287 23.31 15.35 33.13
C PHE A 287 24.35 14.35 33.66
N LEU A 288 24.17 13.06 33.39
CA LEU A 288 25.11 12.01 33.80
C LEU A 288 26.48 12.18 33.14
N VAL A 289 26.53 12.60 31.87
CA VAL A 289 27.79 12.92 31.19
C VAL A 289 28.52 14.07 31.90
N PHE A 290 27.84 15.17 32.21
CA PHE A 290 28.45 16.29 32.94
C PHE A 290 28.89 15.90 34.35
N LEU A 291 28.10 15.08 35.05
CA LEU A 291 28.44 14.57 36.37
C LEU A 291 29.70 13.68 36.31
N ALA A 292 29.81 12.80 35.31
CA ALA A 292 30.99 11.98 35.08
C ALA A 292 32.24 12.83 34.81
N PHE A 293 32.15 13.86 33.96
CA PHE A 293 33.26 14.80 33.72
C PHE A 293 33.66 15.57 34.99
N SER A 294 32.68 16.01 35.79
CA SER A 294 32.94 16.69 37.06
C SER A 294 33.67 15.80 38.05
N LEU A 295 33.29 14.51 38.14
CA LEU A 295 33.97 13.53 38.98
C LEU A 295 35.38 13.20 38.47
N LEU A 296 35.54 13.00 37.16
CA LEU A 296 36.85 12.73 36.55
C LEU A 296 37.83 13.88 36.80
N ARG A 297 37.36 15.13 36.72
CA ARG A 297 38.19 16.31 37.04
C ARG A 297 38.67 16.34 38.49
N ARG A 298 37.95 15.69 39.42
CA ARG A 298 38.32 15.64 40.84
C ARG A 298 39.31 14.52 41.15
N ILE A 299 39.55 13.58 40.24
CA ILE A 299 40.55 12.52 40.42
C ILE A 299 41.93 13.13 40.16
N ASN A 300 42.79 13.11 41.18
CA ASN A 300 44.16 13.57 41.06
C ASN A 300 45.00 12.45 40.43
N THR A 301 45.40 12.62 39.17
CA THR A 301 46.20 11.64 38.42
C THR A 301 47.71 11.87 38.54
N LYS A 302 48.15 12.72 39.48
CA LYS A 302 49.58 12.86 39.77
C LYS A 302 50.06 11.65 40.57
N ILE A 303 50.97 10.89 39.96
CA ILE A 303 51.82 9.88 40.61
C ILE A 303 52.86 10.61 41.46
#